data_AF-A0A3M1V0H6-F1
#
_entry.id   AF-A0A3M1V0H6-F1
#
_cell.length_a   1.000
_cell.length_b   1.000
_cell.length_c   1.000
_cell.angle_alpha   90.00
_cell.angle_beta   90.00
_cell.angle_gamma   90.00
#
_symmetry.space_group_name_H-M   'P 1'
#
loop_
_entity.id
_entity.type
_entity.pdbx_description
1 polymer ?
#
loop_
_entity_poly.entity_id
_entity_poly.type
_entity_poly.pdbx_seq_one_letter_code
_entity_poly.pdbx_strand_id
1 'polypeptide(L)'
;MSAIHGIEHIGESPILEAQGLARATLTIEWEDDLAHHRDELHVERLSVWRESDLLPPDIGERLPGMRAGEVAHAHVAAGGLTGERSESRVVTVKRTAFDHPSIRSLGVRPRIGRFYPQGFFRGLPEVFGETVLPARVLDLDAQHITVDLNHPLAPYPVDVSLHVDEVLPGSDRRGGRCIDPLHDLMRHPGMASPLPNGAPTDYGDSGDGMARLDERNDGLFYTGPRMVQHLDTRALETIARLYAELLPAGAAVLDLMGSFDSHLDEARPAALTVLGLNAEELAANPMAGHWMAQDLNAEPLIDLPSDSVDGVVCTASIEYLVDPVAVLREARRILRPGGRLVVAFSNRWFPTKAIRIWSELHEFERLGLVTQWLQRAGFGELNTLSSRGWPRPANDPHAHETPLSDPVYAVWGTKCGA
;
A
#
# COMPACT_ATOMS: atom_id res chain seq x y z
N MET A 1 33.74 12.39 50.14
CA MET A 1 33.29 11.35 49.19
C MET A 1 32.39 12.04 48.18
N SER A 2 32.94 12.40 47.02
CA SER A 2 32.21 13.09 45.95
C SER A 2 31.14 12.21 45.35
N ALA A 3 29.91 12.71 45.33
CA ALA A 3 28.84 12.19 44.48
C ALA A 3 29.04 12.75 43.07
N ILE A 4 29.23 11.86 42.10
CA ILE A 4 29.30 12.19 40.67
C ILE A 4 27.85 12.24 40.18
N HIS A 5 27.31 13.44 40.00
CA HIS A 5 26.12 13.66 39.18
C HIS A 5 26.57 13.59 37.71
N GLY A 6 26.23 12.50 37.03
CA GLY A 6 26.27 12.43 35.58
C GLY A 6 25.16 13.31 35.04
N ILE A 7 25.51 14.51 34.59
CA ILE A 7 24.65 15.35 33.77
C ILE A 7 24.64 14.69 32.40
N GLU A 8 23.51 14.09 32.00
CA GLU A 8 23.26 13.74 30.61
C GLU A 8 23.27 15.04 29.80
N HIS A 9 24.35 15.25 29.06
CA HIS A 9 24.36 16.24 27.99
C HIS A 9 23.33 15.78 26.95
N ILE A 10 22.18 16.46 26.93
CA ILE A 10 21.32 16.49 25.75
C ILE A 10 22.13 17.25 24.69
N GLY A 11 23.02 16.54 23.99
CA GLY A 11 23.74 17.09 22.85
C GLY A 11 22.75 17.47 21.76
N GLU A 12 22.93 18.63 21.13
CA GLU A 12 22.13 18.99 19.96
C GLU A 12 22.21 17.89 18.89
N SER A 13 21.07 17.52 18.31
CA SER A 13 21.01 16.51 17.24
C SER A 13 21.96 16.87 16.10
N PRO A 14 22.78 15.95 15.58
CA PRO A 14 23.78 16.27 14.55
C PRO A 14 23.16 16.96 13.32
N ILE A 15 23.92 17.91 12.76
CA ILE A 15 23.58 18.60 11.51
C ILE A 15 24.01 17.73 10.33
N LEU A 16 23.15 17.60 9.33
CA LEU A 16 23.44 16.91 8.09
C LEU A 16 24.37 17.76 7.22
N GLU A 17 25.64 17.38 7.14
CA GLU A 17 26.64 18.10 6.34
C GLU A 17 26.48 17.86 4.83
N ALA A 18 27.11 18.71 4.00
CA ALA A 18 27.04 18.61 2.53
C ALA A 18 27.57 17.29 1.94
N GLN A 19 28.47 16.60 2.65
CA GLN A 19 28.91 15.23 2.29
C GLN A 19 28.36 14.17 3.26
N GLY A 20 27.40 14.56 4.10
CA GLY A 20 26.80 13.74 5.12
C GLY A 20 25.90 12.66 4.53
N LEU A 21 25.48 11.78 5.44
CA LEU A 21 24.59 10.67 5.17
C LEU A 21 23.40 10.75 6.11
N ALA A 22 22.23 10.36 5.62
CA ALA A 22 21.03 10.30 6.43
C ALA A 22 20.24 9.01 6.16
N ARG A 23 19.50 8.56 7.16
CA ARG A 23 18.26 7.82 6.94
C ARG A 23 17.18 8.85 6.69
N ALA A 24 16.42 8.66 5.63
CA ALA A 24 15.38 9.59 5.27
C ALA A 24 14.19 8.85 4.66
N THR A 25 13.00 9.38 4.91
CA THR A 25 11.77 8.92 4.31
C THR A 25 11.32 9.96 3.28
N LEU A 26 11.24 9.55 2.03
CA LEU A 26 10.61 10.32 0.96
C LEU A 26 9.13 9.99 0.92
N THR A 27 8.31 11.01 0.72
CA THR A 27 6.87 10.88 0.57
C THR A 27 6.41 11.68 -0.62
N ILE A 28 5.48 11.12 -1.38
CA ILE A 28 4.70 11.86 -2.35
C ILE A 28 3.23 11.77 -1.99
N GLU A 29 2.55 12.92 -2.06
CA GLU A 29 1.11 13.04 -1.91
C GLU A 29 0.53 13.58 -3.22
N TRP A 30 -0.52 12.93 -3.70
CA TRP A 30 -1.20 13.28 -4.94
C TRP A 30 -2.67 12.86 -4.86
N GLU A 31 -3.50 13.42 -5.72
CA GLU A 31 -4.96 13.19 -5.70
C GLU A 31 -5.46 12.93 -7.11
N ASP A 32 -6.37 11.96 -7.24
CA ASP A 32 -7.20 11.78 -8.42
C ASP A 32 -8.68 12.04 -8.09
N ASP A 33 -9.57 11.87 -9.07
CA ASP A 33 -11.00 12.15 -8.87
C ASP A 33 -11.69 11.22 -7.83
N LEU A 34 -11.03 10.16 -7.39
CA LEU A 34 -11.56 9.15 -6.49
C LEU A 34 -10.94 9.18 -5.09
N ALA A 35 -9.63 9.39 -4.97
CA ALA A 35 -8.91 9.25 -3.72
C ALA A 35 -7.70 10.18 -3.58
N HIS A 36 -7.31 10.43 -2.31
CA HIS A 36 -6.00 10.97 -1.97
C HIS A 36 -5.00 9.83 -1.77
N HIS A 37 -3.78 10.00 -2.24
CA HIS A 37 -2.76 8.96 -2.25
C HIS A 37 -1.50 9.45 -1.54
N ARG A 38 -1.00 8.65 -0.60
CA ARG A 38 0.30 8.82 0.07
C ARG A 38 1.20 7.65 -0.29
N ASP A 39 2.36 7.93 -0.89
CA ASP A 39 3.36 6.90 -1.19
C ASP A 39 4.68 7.25 -0.52
N GLU A 40 5.25 6.31 0.22
CA GLU A 40 6.45 6.49 1.04
C GLU A 40 7.55 5.50 0.63
N LEU A 41 8.79 6.00 0.63
CA LEU A 41 9.99 5.19 0.46
C LEU A 41 11.03 5.58 1.50
N HIS A 42 11.33 4.64 2.40
CA HIS A 42 12.45 4.75 3.32
C HIS A 42 13.77 4.48 2.60
N VAL A 43 14.75 5.33 2.86
CA VAL A 43 16.10 5.27 2.30
C VAL A 43 17.09 5.12 3.46
N GLU A 44 17.62 3.90 3.63
CA GLU A 44 18.59 3.60 4.70
C GLU A 44 19.87 4.42 4.63
N ARG A 45 20.21 4.96 3.46
CA ARG A 45 21.46 5.68 3.24
C ARG A 45 21.36 6.67 2.08
N LEU A 46 20.74 7.82 2.35
CA LEU A 46 20.73 8.99 1.49
C LEU A 46 22.06 9.76 1.66
N SER A 47 22.73 10.09 0.56
CA SER A 47 23.88 10.98 0.50
C SER A 47 23.48 12.33 -0.06
N VAL A 48 23.74 13.37 0.73
CA VAL A 48 23.51 14.76 0.32
C VAL A 48 24.30 15.09 -0.94
N TRP A 49 25.57 14.69 -1.01
CA TRP A 49 26.45 15.02 -2.13
C TRP A 49 26.02 14.38 -3.46
N ARG A 50 25.38 13.20 -3.43
CA ARG A 50 25.03 12.46 -4.66
C ARG A 50 23.59 12.65 -5.09
N GLU A 51 22.68 12.66 -4.13
CA GLU A 51 21.26 12.51 -4.39
C GLU A 51 20.47 13.82 -4.23
N SER A 52 21.06 14.89 -3.65
CA SER A 52 20.35 16.19 -3.52
C SER A 52 19.91 16.77 -4.87
N ASP A 53 20.77 16.70 -5.89
CA ASP A 53 20.47 17.18 -7.26
C ASP A 53 19.40 16.33 -7.99
N LEU A 54 19.04 15.17 -7.45
CA LEU A 54 17.97 14.31 -7.98
C LEU A 54 16.60 14.60 -7.34
N LEU A 55 16.58 15.45 -6.31
CA LEU A 55 15.38 15.87 -5.61
C LEU A 55 14.88 17.22 -6.18
N PRO A 56 13.61 17.61 -5.92
CA PRO A 56 13.15 18.95 -6.22
C PRO A 56 14.07 20.00 -5.57
N PRO A 57 14.36 21.14 -6.24
CA PRO A 57 15.30 22.14 -5.72
C PRO A 57 15.02 22.58 -4.27
N ASP A 58 13.74 22.82 -3.93
CA ASP A 58 13.32 23.23 -2.58
C ASP A 58 13.65 22.21 -1.48
N ILE A 59 13.86 20.94 -1.85
CA ILE A 59 14.29 19.86 -0.96
C ILE A 59 15.81 19.70 -1.04
N GLY A 60 16.36 19.55 -2.25
CA GLY A 60 17.79 19.31 -2.48
C GLY A 60 18.68 20.39 -1.88
N GLU A 61 18.32 21.66 -2.06
CA GLU A 61 19.07 22.81 -1.54
C GLU A 61 18.97 22.95 -0.02
N ARG A 62 17.87 22.49 0.58
CA ARG A 62 17.65 22.53 2.03
C ARG A 62 18.34 21.39 2.77
N LEU A 63 18.60 20.27 2.11
CA LEU A 63 19.11 19.05 2.72
C LEU A 63 20.43 19.27 3.52
N PRO A 64 21.45 19.98 3.00
CA PRO A 64 22.59 20.37 3.82
C PRO A 64 22.16 21.37 4.90
N GLY A 65 22.42 21.04 6.17
CA GLY A 65 22.05 21.86 7.32
C GLY A 65 20.83 21.34 8.08
N MET A 66 20.08 20.39 7.52
CA MET A 66 18.95 19.78 8.22
C MET A 66 19.38 18.91 9.41
N ARG A 67 18.48 18.71 10.36
CA ARG A 67 18.66 17.81 11.51
C ARG A 67 17.62 16.70 11.52
N ALA A 68 17.89 15.65 12.29
CA ALA A 68 16.92 14.58 12.51
C ALA A 68 15.59 15.15 13.04
N GLY A 69 14.48 14.72 12.46
CA GLY A 69 13.13 15.20 12.74
C GLY A 69 12.65 16.33 11.82
N GLU A 70 13.55 16.99 11.07
CA GLU A 70 13.16 18.08 10.16
C GLU A 70 12.62 17.55 8.82
N VAL A 71 11.75 18.35 8.21
CA VAL A 71 11.11 18.05 6.92
C VAL A 71 11.36 19.17 5.92
N ALA A 72 11.63 18.78 4.68
CA ALA A 72 11.62 19.66 3.51
C ALA A 72 10.50 19.26 2.56
N HIS A 73 9.92 20.25 1.88
CA HIS A 73 8.75 20.08 1.01
C HIS A 73 8.97 20.78 -0.32
N ALA A 74 8.37 20.25 -1.38
CA ALA A 74 8.29 20.87 -2.68
C ALA A 74 6.94 20.51 -3.34
N HIS A 75 6.28 21.50 -3.95
CA HIS A 75 5.14 21.24 -4.81
C HIS A 75 5.62 21.14 -6.26
N VAL A 76 5.26 20.07 -6.96
CA VAL A 76 5.67 19.84 -8.34
C VAL A 76 4.45 19.71 -9.24
N ALA A 77 4.41 20.50 -10.30
CA ALA A 77 3.33 20.46 -11.28
C ALA A 77 3.27 19.09 -12.01
N ALA A 78 2.11 18.78 -12.58
CA ALA A 78 1.89 17.56 -13.35
C ALA A 78 2.96 17.36 -14.43
N GLY A 79 3.53 16.16 -14.47
CA GLY A 79 4.62 15.81 -15.39
C GLY A 79 5.99 16.40 -15.04
N GLY A 80 6.12 17.23 -14.02
CA GLY A 80 7.40 17.86 -13.64
C GLY A 80 8.48 16.87 -13.22
N LEU A 81 8.09 15.73 -12.62
CA LEU A 81 9.02 14.66 -12.21
C LEU A 81 9.06 13.47 -13.16
N THR A 82 7.99 13.24 -13.92
CA THR A 82 7.80 12.01 -14.71
C THR A 82 7.82 12.24 -16.22
N GLY A 83 7.89 13.51 -16.65
CA GLY A 83 7.54 13.96 -17.99
C GLY A 83 6.04 14.21 -18.14
N GLU A 84 5.68 15.22 -18.94
CA GLU A 84 4.29 15.52 -19.29
C GLU A 84 3.63 14.34 -20.02
N ARG A 85 2.34 14.13 -19.76
CA ARG A 85 1.55 13.14 -20.50
C ARG A 85 1.49 13.55 -21.98
N SER A 86 1.91 12.65 -22.86
CA SER A 86 1.89 12.87 -24.31
C SER A 86 0.90 11.92 -25.00
N GLU A 87 0.03 12.49 -25.84
CA GLU A 87 -0.84 11.71 -26.74
C GLU A 87 -0.05 10.86 -27.74
N SER A 88 1.19 11.24 -28.08
CA SER A 88 2.04 10.40 -28.95
C SER A 88 2.45 9.08 -28.30
N ARG A 89 2.32 8.97 -26.98
CA ARG A 89 2.57 7.75 -26.20
C ARG A 89 1.29 6.93 -25.97
N VAL A 90 0.15 7.37 -26.50
CA VAL A 90 -1.07 6.59 -26.58
C VAL A 90 -1.12 5.92 -27.95
N VAL A 91 -1.03 4.60 -27.96
CA VAL A 91 -0.82 3.82 -29.18
C VAL A 91 -1.88 2.75 -29.32
N THR A 92 -2.35 2.53 -30.54
CA THR A 92 -3.28 1.45 -30.86
C THR A 92 -2.56 0.35 -31.63
N VAL A 93 -2.60 -0.86 -31.09
CA VAL A 93 -1.98 -2.05 -31.67
C VAL A 93 -3.02 -3.13 -31.94
N LYS A 94 -2.68 -4.12 -32.77
CA LYS A 94 -3.51 -5.32 -32.91
C LYS A 94 -3.61 -6.04 -31.59
N ARG A 95 -4.76 -6.63 -31.28
CA ARG A 95 -4.96 -7.43 -30.06
C ARG A 95 -4.00 -8.62 -29.94
N THR A 96 -3.58 -9.19 -31.06
CA THR A 96 -2.57 -10.25 -31.11
C THR A 96 -1.16 -9.77 -30.74
N ALA A 97 -0.93 -8.46 -30.62
CA ALA A 97 0.34 -7.90 -30.17
C ALA A 97 0.53 -8.03 -28.65
N PHE A 98 -0.56 -8.19 -27.88
CA PHE A 98 -0.51 -8.56 -26.46
C PHE A 98 -0.10 -10.02 -26.33
N ASP A 99 1.21 -10.27 -26.35
CA ASP A 99 1.77 -11.61 -26.48
C ASP A 99 3.17 -11.71 -25.86
N HIS A 100 3.23 -12.33 -24.69
CA HIS A 100 4.46 -12.60 -23.94
C HIS A 100 4.48 -14.05 -23.44
N PRO A 101 5.64 -14.72 -23.30
CA PRO A 101 5.72 -16.05 -22.72
C PRO A 101 4.94 -16.21 -21.40
N SER A 102 5.08 -15.25 -20.48
CA SER A 102 4.38 -15.24 -19.19
C SER A 102 2.86 -15.11 -19.33
N ILE A 103 2.38 -14.32 -20.29
CA ILE A 103 0.94 -14.20 -20.58
C ILE A 103 0.40 -15.55 -21.03
N ARG A 104 1.09 -16.23 -21.95
CA ARG A 104 0.65 -17.52 -22.51
C ARG A 104 0.64 -18.62 -21.45
N SER A 105 1.64 -18.66 -20.58
CA SER A 105 1.71 -19.66 -19.51
C SER A 105 0.62 -19.48 -18.46
N LEU A 106 0.26 -18.23 -18.13
CA LEU A 106 -0.72 -17.90 -17.11
C LEU A 106 -2.15 -17.73 -17.66
N GLY A 107 -2.31 -17.71 -19.00
CA GLY A 107 -3.60 -17.48 -19.65
C GLY A 107 -4.16 -16.07 -19.44
N VAL A 108 -3.30 -15.09 -19.19
CA VAL A 108 -3.71 -13.70 -18.91
C VAL A 108 -4.36 -13.07 -20.14
N ARG A 109 -5.46 -12.36 -19.95
CA ARG A 109 -6.16 -11.61 -21.00
C ARG A 109 -6.05 -10.11 -20.70
N PRO A 110 -5.92 -9.25 -21.73
CA PRO A 110 -5.92 -7.82 -21.52
C PRO A 110 -7.32 -7.39 -21.06
N ARG A 111 -7.38 -6.46 -20.10
CA ARG A 111 -8.62 -5.89 -19.57
C ARG A 111 -8.54 -4.37 -19.54
N ILE A 112 -9.67 -3.72 -19.76
CA ILE A 112 -9.76 -2.25 -19.80
C ILE A 112 -9.44 -1.67 -18.43
N GLY A 113 -8.60 -0.64 -18.39
CA GLY A 113 -8.14 0.05 -17.18
C GLY A 113 -6.90 -0.55 -16.53
N ARG A 114 -6.63 -1.85 -16.72
CA ARG A 114 -5.49 -2.53 -16.10
C ARG A 114 -4.15 -2.10 -16.68
N PHE A 115 -3.11 -2.28 -15.88
CA PHE A 115 -1.74 -2.06 -16.27
C PHE A 115 -1.01 -3.38 -16.54
N TYR A 116 -0.17 -3.37 -17.56
CA TYR A 116 0.72 -4.48 -17.89
C TYR A 116 2.12 -3.94 -18.21
N PRO A 117 3.19 -4.73 -18.07
CA PRO A 117 4.49 -4.37 -18.60
C PRO A 117 4.43 -3.96 -20.07
N GLN A 118 5.07 -2.86 -20.45
CA GLN A 118 5.15 -2.41 -21.84
C GLN A 118 5.65 -3.50 -22.78
N GLY A 119 6.62 -4.32 -22.32
CA GLY A 119 7.16 -5.45 -23.07
C GLY A 119 6.16 -6.56 -23.41
N PHE A 120 4.95 -6.53 -22.84
CA PHE A 120 3.87 -7.44 -23.22
C PHE A 120 3.23 -7.08 -24.56
N PHE A 121 3.43 -5.85 -25.06
CA PHE A 121 2.88 -5.35 -26.31
C PHE A 121 3.96 -5.31 -27.41
N ARG A 122 3.89 -6.25 -28.35
CA ARG A 122 4.87 -6.37 -29.44
C ARG A 122 4.71 -5.29 -30.51
N GLY A 123 5.83 -4.93 -31.12
CA GLY A 123 5.85 -4.02 -32.29
C GLY A 123 5.69 -2.54 -31.95
N LEU A 124 5.81 -2.19 -30.67
CA LEU A 124 5.91 -0.81 -30.22
C LEU A 124 7.34 -0.28 -30.42
N PRO A 125 7.54 0.91 -31.01
CA PRO A 125 8.84 1.54 -31.09
C PRO A 125 9.45 1.74 -29.70
N GLU A 126 10.76 1.50 -29.56
CA GLU A 126 11.53 1.74 -28.33
C GLU A 126 11.09 0.92 -27.09
N VAL A 127 10.18 -0.04 -27.26
CA VAL A 127 9.75 -0.97 -26.22
C VAL A 127 10.33 -2.35 -26.52
N PHE A 128 11.06 -2.89 -25.55
CA PHE A 128 11.67 -4.22 -25.62
C PHE A 128 10.84 -5.23 -24.82
N GLY A 129 10.99 -6.53 -25.10
CA GLY A 129 10.18 -7.58 -24.45
C GLY A 129 10.34 -7.62 -22.93
N GLU A 130 11.50 -7.17 -22.44
CA GLU A 130 11.87 -7.11 -21.03
C GLU A 130 11.49 -5.78 -20.36
N THR A 131 10.89 -4.83 -21.09
CA THR A 131 10.50 -3.53 -20.54
C THR A 131 9.36 -3.71 -19.53
N VAL A 132 9.68 -3.53 -18.24
CA VAL A 132 8.74 -3.66 -17.11
C VAL A 132 7.98 -2.40 -16.75
N LEU A 133 8.23 -1.29 -17.47
CA LEU A 133 7.47 -0.05 -17.26
C LEU A 133 5.97 -0.30 -17.49
N PRO A 134 5.08 0.39 -16.76
CA PRO A 134 3.65 0.20 -16.89
C PRO A 134 3.11 0.70 -18.24
N ALA A 135 2.14 -0.04 -18.78
CA ALA A 135 1.30 0.34 -19.91
C ALA A 135 -0.16 0.12 -19.53
N ARG A 136 -0.97 1.18 -19.59
CA ARG A 136 -2.39 1.10 -19.25
C ARG A 136 -3.21 0.73 -20.47
N VAL A 137 -4.12 -0.23 -20.38
CA VAL A 137 -5.10 -0.48 -21.44
C VAL A 137 -6.24 0.54 -21.31
N LEU A 138 -6.38 1.42 -22.29
CA LEU A 138 -7.45 2.44 -22.31
C LEU A 138 -8.71 1.97 -23.03
N ASP A 139 -8.55 1.20 -24.09
CA ASP A 139 -9.65 0.65 -24.89
C ASP A 139 -9.30 -0.73 -25.45
N LEU A 140 -10.33 -1.55 -25.66
CA LEU A 140 -10.19 -2.94 -26.09
C LEU A 140 -11.40 -3.36 -26.93
N ASP A 141 -11.15 -3.74 -28.18
CA ASP A 141 -12.17 -4.32 -29.06
C ASP A 141 -11.79 -5.74 -29.54
N ALA A 142 -12.51 -6.26 -30.54
CA ALA A 142 -12.27 -7.59 -31.08
C ALA A 142 -10.90 -7.73 -31.79
N GLN A 143 -10.36 -6.64 -32.33
CA GLN A 143 -9.18 -6.59 -33.20
C GLN A 143 -8.03 -5.74 -32.63
N HIS A 144 -8.30 -4.74 -31.79
CA HIS A 144 -7.34 -3.74 -31.35
C HIS A 144 -7.33 -3.55 -29.83
N ILE A 145 -6.21 -3.02 -29.35
CA ILE A 145 -6.01 -2.53 -27.98
C ILE A 145 -5.37 -1.16 -28.09
N THR A 146 -5.95 -0.18 -27.40
CA THR A 146 -5.33 1.13 -27.21
C THR A 146 -4.66 1.14 -25.84
N VAL A 147 -3.37 1.47 -25.81
CA VAL A 147 -2.57 1.51 -24.60
C VAL A 147 -1.91 2.86 -24.39
N ASP A 148 -1.88 3.31 -23.14
CA ASP A 148 -1.15 4.48 -22.68
C ASP A 148 0.21 4.03 -22.12
N LEU A 149 1.30 4.48 -22.74
CA LEU A 149 2.68 4.21 -22.33
C LEU A 149 3.28 5.34 -21.49
N ASN A 150 2.50 6.36 -21.12
CA ASN A 150 2.95 7.43 -20.23
C ASN A 150 3.18 6.89 -18.82
N HIS A 151 3.96 7.62 -18.02
CA HIS A 151 4.10 7.32 -16.61
C HIS A 151 2.72 7.47 -15.90
N PRO A 152 2.30 6.57 -15.00
CA PRO A 152 0.97 6.63 -14.40
C PRO A 152 0.70 7.91 -13.60
N LEU A 153 1.72 8.48 -12.94
CA LEU A 153 1.64 9.79 -12.28
C LEU A 153 1.70 11.02 -13.21
N ALA A 154 2.00 10.87 -14.50
CA ALA A 154 2.19 12.03 -15.40
C ALA A 154 1.04 13.06 -15.41
N PRO A 155 -0.24 12.68 -15.25
CA PRO A 155 -1.35 13.64 -15.21
C PRO A 155 -1.46 14.47 -13.93
N TYR A 156 -0.80 14.07 -12.84
CA TYR A 156 -1.10 14.57 -11.50
C TYR A 156 0.00 15.49 -10.97
N PRO A 157 -0.35 16.65 -10.39
CA PRO A 157 0.60 17.38 -9.54
C PRO A 157 0.91 16.55 -8.30
N VAL A 158 2.09 16.76 -7.73
CA VAL A 158 2.61 15.96 -6.62
C VAL A 158 3.24 16.88 -5.58
N ASP A 159 2.82 16.74 -4.33
CA ASP A 159 3.52 17.30 -3.18
C ASP A 159 4.57 16.29 -2.71
N VAL A 160 5.84 16.69 -2.77
CA VAL A 160 6.97 15.87 -2.35
C VAL A 160 7.44 16.35 -0.99
N SER A 161 7.71 15.42 -0.08
CA SER A 161 8.40 15.72 1.17
C SER A 161 9.54 14.75 1.46
N LEU A 162 10.54 15.24 2.19
CA LEU A 162 11.64 14.43 2.72
C LEU A 162 11.76 14.70 4.21
N HIS A 163 11.58 13.65 5.01
CA HIS A 163 11.84 13.66 6.45
C HIS A 163 13.22 13.06 6.73
N VAL A 164 14.05 13.77 7.50
CA VAL A 164 15.34 13.23 7.96
C VAL A 164 15.08 12.41 9.23
N ASP A 165 15.02 11.09 9.10
CA ASP A 165 14.81 10.19 10.24
C ASP A 165 16.02 10.21 11.20
N GLU A 166 17.23 10.16 10.64
CA GLU A 166 18.48 10.12 11.40
C GLU A 166 19.63 10.66 10.55
N VAL A 167 20.53 11.44 11.17
CA VAL A 167 21.82 11.81 10.56
C VAL A 167 22.86 10.76 10.92
N LEU A 168 23.39 10.09 9.91
CA LEU A 168 24.33 8.98 10.07
C LEU A 168 25.78 9.49 10.23
N PRO A 169 26.62 8.77 10.99
CA PRO A 169 28.03 9.13 11.11
C PRO A 169 28.79 8.92 9.80
N GLY A 170 29.80 9.78 9.59
CA GLY A 170 30.71 9.70 8.45
C GLY A 170 30.23 10.49 7.23
N SER A 171 30.97 10.36 6.14
CA SER A 171 30.68 11.02 4.87
C SER A 171 30.59 10.01 3.75
N ASP A 172 29.92 10.38 2.65
CA ASP A 172 29.85 9.50 1.50
C ASP A 172 31.21 9.41 0.80
N ARG A 173 31.88 8.27 0.99
CA ARG A 173 33.13 7.91 0.31
C ARG A 173 32.94 6.80 -0.72
N ARG A 174 31.69 6.42 -1.01
CA ARG A 174 31.41 5.38 -2.00
C ARG A 174 31.98 5.79 -3.35
N GLY A 175 32.61 4.86 -4.05
CA GLY A 175 32.72 4.87 -5.51
C GLY A 175 31.64 3.94 -6.08
N GLY A 176 30.98 4.30 -7.19
CA GLY A 176 29.91 3.48 -7.79
C GLY A 176 28.60 4.22 -8.06
N ARG A 177 27.52 3.44 -8.23
CA ARG A 177 26.20 3.84 -8.74
C ARG A 177 25.46 4.78 -7.77
N CYS A 178 24.94 5.88 -8.31
CA CYS A 178 23.99 6.76 -7.62
C CYS A 178 22.64 6.04 -7.50
N ILE A 179 21.97 6.15 -6.34
CA ILE A 179 20.59 5.70 -6.18
C ILE A 179 19.71 6.90 -6.52
N ASP A 180 18.66 6.71 -7.30
CA ASP A 180 17.66 7.75 -7.53
C ASP A 180 16.41 7.38 -6.72
N PRO A 181 16.36 7.77 -5.43
CA PRO A 181 15.30 7.30 -4.55
C PRO A 181 13.94 7.90 -4.93
N LEU A 182 13.92 9.10 -5.51
CA LEU A 182 12.68 9.71 -5.99
C LEU A 182 12.14 8.94 -7.20
N HIS A 183 12.99 8.57 -8.16
CA HIS A 183 12.61 7.70 -9.26
C HIS A 183 12.08 6.33 -8.79
N ASP A 184 12.73 5.71 -7.81
CA ASP A 184 12.30 4.42 -7.27
C ASP A 184 10.98 4.52 -6.48
N LEU A 185 10.73 5.64 -5.81
CA LEU A 185 9.44 5.94 -5.18
C LEU A 185 8.34 6.04 -6.24
N MET A 186 8.55 6.82 -7.30
CA MET A 186 7.53 7.15 -8.30
C MET A 186 7.20 6.05 -9.31
N ARG A 187 8.00 4.98 -9.41
CA ARG A 187 7.91 3.97 -10.48
C ARG A 187 6.51 3.41 -10.78
N HIS A 188 5.67 3.25 -9.76
CA HIS A 188 4.36 2.57 -9.83
C HIS A 188 3.17 3.33 -9.21
N PRO A 189 3.35 4.31 -8.29
CA PRO A 189 2.29 5.27 -7.98
C PRO A 189 1.57 5.77 -9.25
N GLY A 190 0.27 6.07 -9.12
CA GLY A 190 -0.63 6.34 -10.25
C GLY A 190 -1.34 5.10 -10.81
N MET A 191 -0.85 3.88 -10.58
CA MET A 191 -1.54 2.65 -11.06
C MET A 191 -2.84 2.34 -10.31
N ALA A 192 -3.03 2.93 -9.13
CA ALA A 192 -4.28 2.81 -8.36
C ALA A 192 -5.42 3.69 -8.93
N SER A 193 -5.12 4.62 -9.83
CA SER A 193 -6.09 5.58 -10.33
C SER A 193 -7.17 4.95 -11.24
N PRO A 194 -8.41 5.48 -11.25
CA PRO A 194 -9.42 5.15 -12.26
C PRO A 194 -8.97 5.54 -13.67
N LEU A 195 -9.71 5.11 -14.70
CA LEU A 195 -9.42 5.52 -16.06
C LEU A 195 -9.51 7.06 -16.20
N PRO A 196 -8.79 7.69 -17.14
CA PRO A 196 -8.82 9.15 -17.32
C PRO A 196 -10.21 9.73 -17.59
N ASN A 197 -11.18 8.91 -18.02
CA ASN A 197 -12.58 9.29 -18.22
C ASN A 197 -13.47 9.04 -16.98
N GLY A 198 -12.88 8.69 -15.83
CA GLY A 198 -13.57 8.32 -14.59
C GLY A 198 -14.19 6.93 -14.59
N ALA A 199 -14.05 6.14 -15.65
CA ALA A 199 -14.60 4.79 -15.70
C ALA A 199 -13.86 3.84 -14.73
N PRO A 200 -14.57 2.87 -14.12
CA PRO A 200 -13.95 1.86 -13.27
C PRO A 200 -13.00 0.98 -14.09
N THR A 201 -11.94 0.50 -13.44
CA THR A 201 -11.03 -0.49 -14.03
C THR A 201 -11.67 -1.87 -13.98
N ASP A 202 -11.63 -2.61 -15.09
CA ASP A 202 -11.93 -4.05 -15.11
C ASP A 202 -10.70 -4.80 -14.57
N TYR A 203 -10.59 -4.89 -13.25
CA TYR A 203 -9.53 -5.67 -12.62
C TYR A 203 -9.70 -7.17 -12.89
N GLY A 204 -10.88 -7.64 -13.29
CA GLY A 204 -11.22 -9.06 -13.38
C GLY A 204 -11.76 -9.62 -12.08
N ASP A 205 -12.33 -8.79 -11.21
CA ASP A 205 -12.93 -9.14 -9.92
C ASP A 205 -14.35 -9.73 -10.05
N SER A 206 -14.52 -10.67 -10.99
CA SER A 206 -15.78 -11.39 -11.22
C SER A 206 -15.52 -12.80 -11.72
N GLY A 207 -16.49 -13.69 -11.57
CA GLY A 207 -16.42 -15.06 -12.07
C GLY A 207 -15.18 -15.80 -11.56
N ASP A 208 -14.33 -16.26 -12.49
CA ASP A 208 -13.11 -17.02 -12.19
C ASP A 208 -12.03 -16.20 -11.47
N GLY A 209 -12.07 -14.86 -11.55
CA GLY A 209 -11.15 -14.00 -10.79
C GLY A 209 -11.38 -14.04 -9.29
N MET A 210 -12.61 -14.35 -8.86
CA MET A 210 -12.98 -14.52 -7.44
C MET A 210 -12.80 -15.97 -6.96
N ALA A 211 -12.49 -16.91 -7.85
CA ALA A 211 -12.24 -18.29 -7.50
C ALA A 211 -10.92 -18.43 -6.71
N ARG A 212 -10.77 -19.54 -6.00
CA ARG A 212 -9.58 -19.84 -5.19
C ARG A 212 -8.96 -21.15 -5.66
N LEU A 213 -7.65 -21.34 -5.48
CA LEU A 213 -7.04 -22.64 -5.79
C LEU A 213 -7.55 -23.73 -4.85
N ASP A 214 -7.79 -23.36 -3.59
CA ASP A 214 -8.43 -24.21 -2.59
C ASP A 214 -9.79 -23.64 -2.17
N GLU A 215 -10.83 -24.14 -2.84
CA GLU A 215 -12.24 -23.81 -2.59
C GLU A 215 -12.89 -24.63 -1.45
N ARG A 216 -12.13 -25.50 -0.76
CA ARG A 216 -12.66 -26.19 0.42
C ARG A 216 -13.05 -25.17 1.50
N ASN A 217 -14.04 -25.53 2.32
CA ASN A 217 -14.54 -24.71 3.42
C ASN A 217 -13.40 -24.11 4.26
N ASP A 218 -13.49 -22.80 4.55
CA ASP A 218 -12.41 -22.06 5.19
C ASP A 218 -12.18 -22.54 6.63
N GLY A 219 -13.25 -22.93 7.34
CA GLY A 219 -13.17 -23.54 8.66
C GLY A 219 -12.28 -24.78 8.72
N LEU A 220 -12.14 -25.55 7.62
CA LEU A 220 -11.23 -26.70 7.54
C LEU A 220 -9.76 -26.28 7.38
N PHE A 221 -9.49 -25.17 6.70
CA PHE A 221 -8.14 -24.66 6.50
C PHE A 221 -7.61 -23.93 7.75
N TYR A 222 -8.50 -23.24 8.47
CA TYR A 222 -8.20 -22.48 9.68
C TYR A 222 -8.52 -23.25 10.97
N THR A 223 -8.71 -24.58 10.91
CA THR A 223 -8.97 -25.40 12.11
C THR A 223 -7.80 -25.38 13.09
N GLY A 224 -6.56 -25.45 12.59
CA GLY A 224 -5.36 -25.38 13.43
C GLY A 224 -5.00 -23.93 13.73
N PRO A 225 -4.87 -23.53 15.01
CA PRO A 225 -4.48 -22.17 15.35
C PRO A 225 -3.08 -21.84 14.85
N ARG A 226 -2.89 -20.61 14.40
CA ARG A 226 -1.62 -20.05 13.91
C ARG A 226 -1.28 -18.81 14.74
N MET A 227 -0.76 -19.05 15.93
CA MET A 227 -0.25 -18.01 16.84
C MET A 227 1.11 -17.48 16.39
N VAL A 228 1.20 -17.01 15.15
CA VAL A 228 2.43 -16.49 14.54
C VAL A 228 2.13 -15.20 13.80
N GLN A 229 3.07 -14.27 13.84
CA GLN A 229 2.97 -13.05 13.04
C GLN A 229 3.18 -13.36 11.55
N HIS A 230 2.30 -12.83 10.70
CA HIS A 230 2.35 -13.06 9.25
C HIS A 230 3.19 -12.02 8.50
N LEU A 231 3.37 -10.85 9.11
CA LEU A 231 4.22 -9.75 8.67
C LEU A 231 5.37 -9.55 9.66
N ASP A 232 6.49 -9.02 9.19
CA ASP A 232 7.57 -8.63 10.09
C ASP A 232 7.18 -7.45 11.00
N THR A 233 7.92 -7.31 12.10
CA THR A 233 7.64 -6.30 13.14
C THR A 233 7.61 -4.87 12.60
N ARG A 234 8.43 -4.54 11.59
CA ARG A 234 8.48 -3.17 11.06
C ARG A 234 7.23 -2.83 10.25
N ALA A 235 6.71 -3.79 9.49
CA ALA A 235 5.42 -3.64 8.82
C ALA A 235 4.27 -3.49 9.85
N LEU A 236 4.28 -4.29 10.92
CA LEU A 236 3.28 -4.20 11.99
C LEU A 236 3.32 -2.85 12.74
N GLU A 237 4.50 -2.31 13.03
CA GLU A 237 4.66 -0.95 13.58
C GLU A 237 4.06 0.11 12.65
N THR A 238 4.22 -0.05 11.34
CA THR A 238 3.65 0.88 10.35
C THR A 238 2.13 0.82 10.35
N ILE A 239 1.55 -0.38 10.45
CA ILE A 239 0.10 -0.58 10.56
C ILE A 239 -0.43 -0.02 11.88
N ALA A 240 0.23 -0.28 13.00
CA ALA A 240 -0.18 0.20 14.31
C ALA A 240 -0.21 1.75 14.37
N ARG A 241 0.82 2.41 13.82
CA ARG A 241 0.86 3.88 13.69
C ARG A 241 -0.26 4.41 12.80
N LEU A 242 -0.50 3.77 11.66
CA LEU A 242 -1.60 4.16 10.76
C LEU A 242 -2.96 4.04 11.47
N TYR A 243 -3.19 2.96 12.21
CA TYR A 243 -4.42 2.81 12.99
C TYR A 243 -4.55 3.87 14.08
N ALA A 244 -3.46 4.24 14.76
CA ALA A 244 -3.46 5.31 15.74
C ALA A 244 -3.71 6.70 15.13
N GLU A 245 -3.24 6.94 13.90
CA GLU A 245 -3.50 8.17 13.14
C GLU A 245 -4.97 8.28 12.71
N LEU A 246 -5.57 7.17 12.28
CA LEU A 246 -6.87 7.18 11.62
C LEU A 246 -8.07 6.95 12.56
N LEU A 247 -7.88 6.21 13.66
CA LEU A 247 -8.95 5.89 14.60
C LEU A 247 -9.10 6.99 15.66
N PRO A 248 -10.32 7.38 16.04
CA PRO A 248 -10.51 8.36 17.09
C PRO A 248 -10.06 7.82 18.45
N ALA A 249 -9.52 8.69 19.30
CA ALA A 249 -9.14 8.33 20.66
C ALA A 249 -10.36 7.77 21.43
N GLY A 250 -10.19 6.63 22.09
CA GLY A 250 -11.28 5.98 22.82
C GLY A 250 -12.38 5.35 21.94
N ALA A 251 -12.06 5.04 20.67
CA ALA A 251 -12.98 4.37 19.75
C ALA A 251 -13.48 3.00 20.26
N ALA A 252 -14.72 2.66 19.93
CA ALA A 252 -15.17 1.28 19.79
C ALA A 252 -14.76 0.77 18.41
N VAL A 253 -13.97 -0.30 18.35
CA VAL A 253 -13.38 -0.83 17.11
C VAL A 253 -13.82 -2.27 16.87
N LEU A 254 -14.08 -2.59 15.60
CA LEU A 254 -14.16 -3.97 15.11
C LEU A 254 -12.87 -4.31 14.36
N ASP A 255 -12.14 -5.33 14.82
CA ASP A 255 -11.11 -5.99 14.03
C ASP A 255 -11.77 -7.08 13.17
N LEU A 256 -11.89 -6.79 11.88
CA LEU A 256 -12.57 -7.60 10.87
C LEU A 256 -11.58 -8.60 10.27
N MET A 257 -11.93 -9.88 10.35
CA MET A 257 -11.06 -11.01 9.98
C MET A 257 -9.78 -11.07 10.82
N GLY A 258 -9.87 -10.67 12.09
CA GLY A 258 -8.79 -10.65 13.05
C GLY A 258 -8.44 -12.03 13.64
N SER A 259 -7.40 -12.03 14.47
CA SER A 259 -6.81 -13.23 15.09
C SER A 259 -6.35 -12.91 16.53
N PHE A 260 -5.26 -13.52 16.99
CA PHE A 260 -4.69 -13.36 18.34
C PHE A 260 -4.00 -12.00 18.58
N ASP A 261 -3.78 -11.20 17.54
CA ASP A 261 -3.23 -9.86 17.61
C ASP A 261 -3.96 -8.96 16.60
N SER A 262 -4.37 -7.77 17.04
CA SER A 262 -5.10 -6.78 16.24
C SER A 262 -4.23 -5.59 15.84
N HIS A 263 -3.00 -5.50 16.35
CA HIS A 263 -2.05 -4.41 16.08
C HIS A 263 -2.59 -3.00 16.43
N LEU A 264 -3.33 -2.91 17.54
CA LEU A 264 -3.98 -1.68 17.99
C LEU A 264 -3.32 -1.05 19.24
N ASP A 265 -2.11 -1.49 19.59
CA ASP A 265 -1.39 -1.09 20.81
C ASP A 265 -1.14 0.43 20.89
N GLU A 266 -0.92 1.08 19.74
CA GLU A 266 -0.77 2.53 19.64
C GLU A 266 -2.11 3.27 19.63
N ALA A 267 -3.13 2.70 18.97
CA ALA A 267 -4.46 3.31 18.85
C ALA A 267 -5.24 3.28 20.18
N ARG A 268 -5.02 2.26 21.01
CA ARG A 268 -5.64 2.08 22.34
C ARG A 268 -7.16 2.31 22.34
N PRO A 269 -7.93 1.52 21.58
CA PRO A 269 -9.38 1.64 21.55
C PRO A 269 -9.98 1.41 22.94
N ALA A 270 -11.10 2.07 23.24
CA ALA A 270 -11.81 1.87 24.52
C ALA A 270 -12.54 0.54 24.58
N ALA A 271 -12.94 0.01 23.41
CA ALA A 271 -13.55 -1.30 23.27
C ALA A 271 -13.11 -1.94 21.95
N LEU A 272 -12.81 -3.23 21.99
CA LEU A 272 -12.44 -4.02 20.82
C LEU A 272 -13.32 -5.27 20.71
N THR A 273 -13.97 -5.42 19.57
CA THR A 273 -14.56 -6.68 19.12
C THR A 273 -13.68 -7.28 18.04
N VAL A 274 -13.35 -8.57 18.12
CA VAL A 274 -12.56 -9.26 17.09
C VAL A 274 -13.42 -10.32 16.41
N LEU A 275 -13.56 -10.23 15.09
CA LEU A 275 -14.27 -11.22 14.30
C LEU A 275 -13.27 -11.98 13.44
N GLY A 276 -13.23 -13.30 13.55
CA GLY A 276 -12.31 -14.14 12.78
C GLY A 276 -12.81 -15.57 12.63
N LEU A 277 -11.95 -16.46 12.13
CA LEU A 277 -12.32 -17.85 11.83
C LEU A 277 -11.93 -18.85 12.93
N ASN A 278 -10.85 -18.60 13.65
CA ASN A 278 -10.31 -19.55 14.62
C ASN A 278 -10.60 -19.10 16.06
N ALA A 279 -11.45 -19.84 16.77
CA ALA A 279 -11.86 -19.48 18.14
C ALA A 279 -10.70 -19.49 19.16
N GLU A 280 -9.67 -20.32 18.97
CA GLU A 280 -8.51 -20.34 19.86
C GLU A 280 -7.63 -19.09 19.68
N GLU A 281 -7.41 -18.66 18.44
CA GLU A 281 -6.75 -17.38 18.11
C GLU A 281 -7.51 -16.19 18.70
N LEU A 282 -8.82 -16.12 18.46
CA LEU A 282 -9.67 -15.06 18.96
C LEU A 282 -9.67 -14.98 20.50
N ALA A 283 -9.74 -16.14 21.18
CA ALA A 283 -9.70 -16.19 22.64
C ALA A 283 -8.32 -15.84 23.22
N ALA A 284 -7.25 -15.95 22.44
CA ALA A 284 -5.90 -15.57 22.86
C ALA A 284 -5.60 -14.08 22.64
N ASN A 285 -6.48 -13.33 21.98
CA ASN A 285 -6.27 -11.90 21.73
C ASN A 285 -6.35 -11.10 23.05
N PRO A 286 -5.25 -10.50 23.53
CA PRO A 286 -5.22 -9.85 24.84
C PRO A 286 -5.99 -8.53 24.88
N MET A 287 -6.28 -7.92 23.73
CA MET A 287 -7.02 -6.67 23.61
C MET A 287 -8.53 -6.88 23.46
N ALA A 288 -8.96 -8.08 23.04
CA ALA A 288 -10.35 -8.36 22.73
C ALA A 288 -11.24 -8.31 23.98
N GLY A 289 -12.19 -7.37 24.02
CA GLY A 289 -13.26 -7.36 25.02
C GLY A 289 -14.41 -8.32 24.64
N HIS A 290 -14.56 -8.57 23.34
CA HIS A 290 -15.52 -9.51 22.76
C HIS A 290 -14.94 -10.14 21.49
N TRP A 291 -15.35 -11.36 21.15
CA TRP A 291 -14.97 -11.99 19.89
C TRP A 291 -16.11 -12.82 19.28
N MET A 292 -16.07 -12.95 17.94
CA MET A 292 -17.05 -13.69 17.14
C MET A 292 -16.32 -14.62 16.16
N ALA A 293 -16.58 -15.92 16.24
CA ALA A 293 -16.08 -16.88 15.25
C ALA A 293 -17.10 -16.99 14.10
N GLN A 294 -16.79 -16.42 12.95
CA GLN A 294 -17.71 -16.32 11.81
C GLN A 294 -16.96 -16.40 10.46
N ASP A 295 -17.48 -17.21 9.55
CA ASP A 295 -17.03 -17.29 8.16
C ASP A 295 -17.81 -16.31 7.28
N LEU A 296 -17.20 -15.17 6.98
CA LEU A 296 -17.80 -14.10 6.16
C LEU A 296 -17.99 -14.48 4.69
N ASN A 297 -17.30 -15.52 4.19
CA ASN A 297 -17.54 -16.04 2.85
C ASN A 297 -18.81 -16.90 2.78
N ALA A 298 -19.27 -17.42 3.92
CA ALA A 298 -20.51 -18.19 4.03
C ALA A 298 -21.70 -17.33 4.48
N GLU A 299 -21.49 -16.46 5.47
CA GLU A 299 -22.50 -15.54 6.01
C GLU A 299 -21.87 -14.15 6.20
N PRO A 300 -22.11 -13.20 5.29
CA PRO A 300 -21.53 -11.87 5.37
C PRO A 300 -22.21 -10.96 6.41
N LEU A 301 -23.40 -11.31 6.91
CA LEU A 301 -24.11 -10.52 7.92
C LEU A 301 -23.46 -10.67 9.30
N ILE A 302 -23.00 -9.58 9.89
CA ILE A 302 -22.34 -9.57 11.19
C ILE A 302 -23.37 -9.18 12.26
N ASP A 303 -23.46 -9.95 13.34
CA ASP A 303 -24.38 -9.73 14.46
C ASP A 303 -23.96 -8.56 15.36
N LEU A 304 -23.87 -7.37 14.76
CA LEU A 304 -23.68 -6.08 15.44
C LEU A 304 -24.75 -5.09 14.97
N PRO A 305 -25.26 -4.22 15.85
CA PRO A 305 -26.21 -3.19 15.45
C PRO A 305 -25.62 -2.25 14.39
N SER A 306 -26.49 -1.62 13.61
CA SER A 306 -26.04 -0.52 12.74
C SER A 306 -25.51 0.62 13.61
N ASP A 307 -24.51 1.36 13.11
CA ASP A 307 -23.95 2.54 13.79
C ASP A 307 -23.45 2.26 15.22
N SER A 308 -22.83 1.09 15.45
CA SER A 308 -22.38 0.64 16.77
C SER A 308 -20.88 0.77 17.03
N VAL A 309 -20.05 0.98 16.01
CA VAL A 309 -18.57 1.13 16.15
C VAL A 309 -18.08 2.42 15.50
N ASP A 310 -16.97 2.95 16.00
CA ASP A 310 -16.33 4.18 15.49
C ASP A 310 -15.29 3.88 14.40
N GLY A 311 -14.73 2.67 14.40
CA GLY A 311 -13.77 2.23 13.42
C GLY A 311 -13.85 0.73 13.13
N VAL A 312 -13.47 0.35 11.91
CA VAL A 312 -13.26 -1.04 11.50
C VAL A 312 -11.85 -1.14 10.93
N VAL A 313 -11.08 -2.14 11.35
CA VAL A 313 -9.78 -2.46 10.77
C VAL A 313 -9.81 -3.85 10.15
N CYS A 314 -9.03 -4.07 9.10
CA CYS A 314 -8.90 -5.37 8.43
C CYS A 314 -7.45 -5.55 7.98
N THR A 315 -6.69 -6.38 8.69
CA THR A 315 -5.26 -6.58 8.43
C THR A 315 -4.99 -7.90 7.70
N ALA A 316 -4.27 -7.83 6.57
CA ALA A 316 -3.77 -8.96 5.79
C ALA A 316 -4.82 -10.07 5.53
N SER A 317 -6.05 -9.66 5.20
CA SER A 317 -7.19 -10.57 5.12
C SER A 317 -8.17 -10.31 3.97
N ILE A 318 -8.21 -9.11 3.40
CA ILE A 318 -9.19 -8.74 2.36
C ILE A 318 -9.06 -9.62 1.10
N GLU A 319 -7.86 -10.11 0.82
CA GLU A 319 -7.53 -10.96 -0.32
C GLU A 319 -8.17 -12.35 -0.29
N TYR A 320 -8.78 -12.75 0.84
CA TYR A 320 -9.42 -14.05 1.01
C TYR A 320 -10.95 -14.02 0.84
N LEU A 321 -11.54 -12.83 0.66
CA LEU A 321 -12.98 -12.67 0.48
C LEU A 321 -13.42 -12.95 -0.95
N VAL A 322 -14.43 -13.80 -1.12
CA VAL A 322 -15.01 -14.12 -2.45
C VAL A 322 -16.13 -13.16 -2.86
N ASP A 323 -16.70 -12.42 -1.91
CA ASP A 323 -17.58 -11.26 -2.14
C ASP A 323 -17.19 -10.10 -1.20
N PRO A 324 -16.08 -9.39 -1.49
CA PRO A 324 -15.58 -8.33 -0.64
C PRO A 324 -16.58 -7.18 -0.52
N VAL A 325 -17.32 -6.85 -1.58
CA VAL A 325 -18.25 -5.71 -1.55
C VAL A 325 -19.43 -5.96 -0.59
N ALA A 326 -19.93 -7.20 -0.49
CA ALA A 326 -20.96 -7.54 0.49
C ALA A 326 -20.48 -7.35 1.94
N VAL A 327 -19.28 -7.84 2.26
CA VAL A 327 -18.67 -7.70 3.59
C VAL A 327 -18.35 -6.24 3.91
N LEU A 328 -17.84 -5.49 2.94
CA LEU A 328 -17.54 -4.06 3.11
C LEU A 328 -18.81 -3.23 3.33
N ARG A 329 -19.94 -3.58 2.69
CA ARG A 329 -21.25 -2.97 2.97
C ARG A 329 -21.71 -3.25 4.39
N GLU A 330 -21.42 -4.44 4.91
CA GLU A 330 -21.73 -4.79 6.29
C GLU A 330 -20.86 -4.02 7.29
N ALA A 331 -19.55 -3.92 7.03
CA ALA A 331 -18.67 -3.05 7.81
C ALA A 331 -19.18 -1.60 7.82
N ARG A 332 -19.63 -1.09 6.66
CA ARG A 332 -20.25 0.23 6.53
C ARG A 332 -21.56 0.34 7.31
N ARG A 333 -22.39 -0.71 7.37
CA ARG A 333 -23.64 -0.71 8.14
C ARG A 333 -23.37 -0.48 9.63
N ILE A 334 -22.36 -1.16 10.16
CA ILE A 334 -21.99 -1.19 11.58
C ILE A 334 -21.25 0.08 12.00
N LEU A 335 -20.46 0.69 11.11
CA LEU A 335 -19.79 1.96 11.37
C LEU A 335 -20.80 3.08 11.67
N ARG A 336 -20.50 3.92 12.66
CA ARG A 336 -21.19 5.20 12.86
C ARG A 336 -20.91 6.16 11.71
N PRO A 337 -21.81 7.11 11.40
CA PRO A 337 -21.49 8.22 10.50
C PRO A 337 -20.20 8.93 10.93
N GLY A 338 -19.30 9.17 9.98
CA GLY A 338 -17.95 9.70 10.24
C GLY A 338 -16.92 8.65 10.68
N GLY A 339 -17.35 7.42 10.98
CA GLY A 339 -16.46 6.31 11.27
C GLY A 339 -15.73 5.81 10.01
N ARG A 340 -14.57 5.20 10.22
CA ARG A 340 -13.66 4.78 9.13
C ARG A 340 -13.49 3.27 9.08
N LEU A 341 -13.41 2.73 7.87
CA LEU A 341 -12.86 1.41 7.61
C LEU A 341 -11.42 1.58 7.12
N VAL A 342 -10.47 0.85 7.71
CA VAL A 342 -9.07 0.80 7.26
C VAL A 342 -8.71 -0.64 6.89
N VAL A 343 -8.33 -0.86 5.64
CA VAL A 343 -7.87 -2.16 5.13
C VAL A 343 -6.37 -2.07 4.88
N ALA A 344 -5.58 -2.87 5.59
CA ALA A 344 -4.13 -2.95 5.42
C ALA A 344 -3.71 -4.33 4.92
N PHE A 345 -2.78 -4.39 3.97
CA PHE A 345 -2.28 -5.64 3.39
C PHE A 345 -0.82 -5.50 2.95
N SER A 346 -0.21 -6.62 2.56
CA SER A 346 1.19 -6.68 2.13
C SER A 346 1.36 -7.63 0.93
N ASN A 347 2.60 -7.92 0.57
CA ASN A 347 2.96 -8.95 -0.41
C ASN A 347 3.06 -10.37 0.19
N ARG A 348 2.65 -10.54 1.44
CA ARG A 348 2.59 -11.82 2.16
C ARG A 348 1.13 -12.26 2.23
N TRP A 349 0.80 -13.39 1.59
CA TRP A 349 -0.53 -14.00 1.65
C TRP A 349 -0.43 -15.51 1.43
N PHE A 350 -1.51 -16.26 1.72
CA PHE A 350 -1.60 -17.69 1.44
C PHE A 350 -2.03 -17.93 -0.03
N PRO A 351 -1.14 -18.35 -0.94
CA PRO A 351 -1.46 -18.38 -2.38
C PRO A 351 -2.60 -19.32 -2.74
N THR A 352 -2.86 -20.34 -1.93
CA THR A 352 -3.93 -21.30 -2.19
C THR A 352 -5.32 -20.78 -1.81
N LYS A 353 -5.40 -19.80 -0.88
CA LYS A 353 -6.66 -19.27 -0.35
C LYS A 353 -6.99 -17.87 -0.83
N ALA A 354 -6.01 -17.10 -1.31
CA ALA A 354 -6.30 -15.81 -1.93
C ALA A 354 -7.16 -16.00 -3.18
N ILE A 355 -8.04 -15.05 -3.46
CA ILE A 355 -8.77 -15.01 -4.73
C ILE A 355 -7.78 -14.93 -5.88
N ARG A 356 -8.09 -15.59 -6.99
CA ARG A 356 -7.21 -15.74 -8.14
C ARG A 356 -6.70 -14.39 -8.61
N ILE A 357 -7.58 -13.40 -8.73
CA ILE A 357 -7.21 -12.11 -9.30
C ILE A 357 -6.17 -11.37 -8.46
N TRP A 358 -6.14 -11.55 -7.14
CA TRP A 358 -5.13 -10.95 -6.26
C TRP A 358 -3.71 -11.32 -6.67
N SER A 359 -3.50 -12.58 -7.07
CA SER A 359 -2.20 -13.10 -7.51
C SER A 359 -1.78 -12.57 -8.89
N GLU A 360 -2.74 -12.17 -9.73
CA GLU A 360 -2.50 -11.65 -11.09
C GLU A 360 -2.29 -10.14 -11.15
N LEU A 361 -2.58 -9.42 -10.06
CA LEU A 361 -2.48 -7.97 -9.98
C LEU A 361 -1.10 -7.52 -9.51
N HIS A 362 -0.63 -6.42 -10.09
CA HIS A 362 0.48 -5.66 -9.51
C HIS A 362 0.07 -5.12 -8.13
N GLU A 363 1.01 -4.97 -7.21
CA GLU A 363 0.72 -4.50 -5.84
C GLU A 363 -0.01 -3.15 -5.80
N PHE A 364 0.33 -2.21 -6.69
CA PHE A 364 -0.38 -0.93 -6.85
C PHE A 364 -1.74 -1.06 -7.56
N GLU A 365 -1.97 -2.11 -8.37
CA GLU A 365 -3.33 -2.40 -8.87
C GLU A 365 -4.22 -2.95 -7.75
N ARG A 366 -3.66 -3.65 -6.75
CA ARG A 366 -4.43 -4.12 -5.58
C ARG A 366 -4.95 -2.95 -4.74
N LEU A 367 -4.16 -1.88 -4.59
CA LEU A 367 -4.65 -0.62 -4.01
C LEU A 367 -5.89 -0.11 -4.77
N GLY A 368 -5.78 0.05 -6.09
CA GLY A 368 -6.90 0.51 -6.92
C GLY A 368 -8.13 -0.43 -6.86
N LEU A 369 -7.92 -1.74 -6.81
CA LEU A 369 -9.00 -2.72 -6.65
C LEU A 369 -9.73 -2.55 -5.32
N VAL A 370 -9.00 -2.46 -4.21
CA VAL A 370 -9.59 -2.31 -2.87
C VAL A 370 -10.28 -0.95 -2.75
N THR A 371 -9.68 0.12 -3.28
CA THR A 371 -10.33 1.46 -3.36
C THR A 371 -11.65 1.39 -4.12
N GLN A 372 -11.68 0.72 -5.27
CA GLN A 372 -12.89 0.52 -6.07
C GLN A 372 -13.94 -0.31 -5.32
N TRP A 373 -13.55 -1.32 -4.54
CA TRP A 373 -14.49 -2.05 -3.69
C TRP A 373 -15.08 -1.21 -2.57
N LEU A 374 -14.27 -0.37 -1.90
CA LEU A 374 -14.75 0.57 -0.89
C LEU A 374 -15.75 1.57 -1.51
N GLN A 375 -15.43 2.12 -2.68
CA GLN A 375 -16.35 3.00 -3.42
C GLN A 375 -17.69 2.29 -3.71
N ARG A 376 -17.66 1.05 -4.23
CA ARG A 376 -18.86 0.24 -4.53
C ARG A 376 -19.65 -0.17 -3.29
N ALA A 377 -18.99 -0.25 -2.13
CA ALA A 377 -19.61 -0.47 -0.83
C ALA A 377 -20.22 0.83 -0.24
N GLY A 378 -19.97 1.99 -0.86
CA GLY A 378 -20.55 3.27 -0.49
C GLY A 378 -19.72 4.09 0.50
N PHE A 379 -18.43 3.78 0.65
CA PHE A 379 -17.51 4.65 1.38
C PHE A 379 -17.14 5.87 0.52
N GLY A 380 -16.96 7.02 1.18
CA GLY A 380 -16.41 8.25 0.58
C GLY A 380 -15.11 8.64 1.27
N GLU A 381 -14.55 9.81 0.90
CA GLU A 381 -13.25 10.27 1.41
C GLU A 381 -12.20 9.16 1.34
N LEU A 382 -12.00 8.61 0.13
CA LEU A 382 -11.13 7.48 -0.06
C LEU A 382 -9.67 7.92 -0.05
N ASN A 383 -8.84 7.07 0.54
CA ASN A 383 -7.43 7.34 0.68
C ASN A 383 -6.63 6.06 0.51
N THR A 384 -5.37 6.17 0.07
CA THR A 384 -4.43 5.05 0.00
C THR A 384 -3.08 5.38 0.60
N LEU A 385 -2.40 4.36 1.12
CA LEU A 385 -1.01 4.39 1.53
C LEU A 385 -0.22 3.29 0.81
N SER A 386 0.98 3.60 0.31
CA SER A 386 2.05 2.62 0.16
C SER A 386 3.26 3.02 1.00
N SER A 387 3.80 2.13 1.83
CA SER A 387 5.01 2.36 2.63
C SER A 387 6.01 1.24 2.38
N ARG A 388 7.19 1.61 1.85
CA ARG A 388 8.18 0.68 1.31
C ARG A 388 9.60 1.07 1.70
N GLY A 389 10.57 0.17 1.47
CA GLY A 389 12.00 0.48 1.58
C GLY A 389 12.62 0.33 2.97
N TRP A 390 11.80 0.07 4.00
CA TRP A 390 12.29 -0.17 5.35
C TRP A 390 13.18 -1.43 5.42
N PRO A 391 14.27 -1.44 6.21
CA PRO A 391 15.07 -2.63 6.40
C PRO A 391 14.28 -3.69 7.17
N ARG A 392 14.43 -4.95 6.80
CA ARG A 392 13.86 -6.06 7.56
C ARG A 392 14.52 -6.15 8.95
N PRO A 393 13.75 -6.34 10.03
CA PRO A 393 14.32 -6.59 11.35
C PRO A 393 15.32 -7.76 11.33
N ALA A 394 16.49 -7.59 11.95
CA ALA A 394 17.57 -8.59 11.89
C ALA A 394 17.20 -9.93 12.57
N ASN A 395 16.22 -9.93 13.46
CA ASN A 395 15.68 -11.10 14.15
C ASN A 395 14.51 -11.75 13.42
N ASP A 396 14.06 -11.21 12.28
CA ASP A 396 12.98 -11.80 11.50
C ASP A 396 13.44 -13.12 10.83
N PRO A 397 12.62 -14.18 10.81
CA PRO A 397 12.99 -15.45 10.18
C PRO A 397 13.38 -15.33 8.70
N HIS A 398 12.83 -14.36 7.98
CA HIS A 398 13.10 -14.13 6.56
C HIS A 398 14.20 -13.10 6.29
N ALA A 399 14.92 -12.62 7.31
CA ALA A 399 16.00 -11.62 7.18
C ALA A 399 17.13 -12.04 6.21
N HIS A 400 17.32 -13.34 6.01
CA HIS A 400 18.31 -13.90 5.09
C HIS A 400 17.80 -14.06 3.65
N GLU A 401 16.49 -14.03 3.43
CA GLU A 401 15.84 -14.21 2.12
C GLU A 401 15.60 -12.86 1.43
N THR A 402 15.17 -11.86 2.21
CA THR A 402 14.91 -10.51 1.71
C THR A 402 15.41 -9.46 2.71
N PRO A 403 16.24 -8.49 2.28
CA PRO A 403 16.78 -7.46 3.16
C PRO A 403 15.76 -6.37 3.53
N LEU A 404 14.63 -6.31 2.79
CA LEU A 404 13.58 -5.33 3.01
C LEU A 404 12.44 -5.92 3.84
N SER A 405 11.90 -5.07 4.70
CA SER A 405 10.66 -5.32 5.43
C SER A 405 9.51 -5.49 4.44
N ASP A 406 8.49 -6.24 4.86
CA ASP A 406 7.23 -6.41 4.17
C ASP A 406 6.63 -5.02 3.88
N PRO A 407 6.36 -4.67 2.61
CA PRO A 407 5.75 -3.39 2.29
C PRO A 407 4.34 -3.33 2.85
N VAL A 408 3.91 -2.15 3.30
CA VAL A 408 2.54 -1.95 3.79
C VAL A 408 1.76 -1.17 2.75
N TYR A 409 0.62 -1.73 2.36
CA TYR A 409 -0.38 -1.07 1.55
C TYR A 409 -1.63 -0.89 2.40
N ALA A 410 -2.25 0.28 2.35
CA ALA A 410 -3.53 0.49 3.02
C ALA A 410 -4.50 1.29 2.16
N VAL A 411 -5.78 1.02 2.37
CA VAL A 411 -6.89 1.77 1.78
C VAL A 411 -7.90 2.03 2.88
N TRP A 412 -8.38 3.26 3.00
CA TRP A 412 -9.44 3.59 3.93
C TRP A 412 -10.49 4.50 3.32
N GLY A 413 -11.66 4.49 3.94
CA GLY A 413 -12.78 5.33 3.57
C GLY A 413 -13.68 5.61 4.77
N THR A 414 -14.37 6.75 4.69
CA THR A 414 -15.29 7.22 5.71
C THR A 414 -16.72 6.81 5.35
N LYS A 415 -17.50 6.39 6.35
CA LYS A 415 -18.97 6.35 6.21
C LYS A 415 -19.49 7.79 6.24
N CYS A 416 -19.69 8.38 5.06
CA CYS A 416 -20.31 9.71 4.96
C CYS A 416 -21.69 9.70 5.63
N GLY A 417 -22.04 10.82 6.29
CA GLY A 417 -23.35 11.01 6.91
C GLY A 417 -24.48 10.85 5.89
N ALA A 418 -25.62 10.31 6.35
CA ALA A 418 -26.84 10.21 5.56
C ALA A 418 -27.51 11.58 5.38
#